data_AF-A0A7V0V0V4-F1
#
_entry.id   AF-A0A7V0V0V4-F1
#
_cell.length_a   1.000
_cell.length_b   1.000
_cell.length_c   1.000
_cell.angle_alpha   90.00
_cell.angle_beta   90.00
_cell.angle_gamma   90.00
#
_symmetry.space_group_name_H-M   'P 1'
#
loop_
_entity.id
_entity.type
_entity.pdbx_description
1 polymer ?
#
loop_
_entity_poly.entity_id
_entity_poly.type
_entity_poly.pdbx_seq_one_letter_code
_entity_poly.pdbx_strand_id
1 'polypeptide(L)'
;MDELYAAVANALRSGERVALATIVRAEGSTPRSAGAQIVIWETGRTLGTIGGGSLEAQVLKDASAALAGGQSLLRRYSLHATGEESLGVCGGTVEVFIHVLLPADRLVIVGAGHVAQPLARLAVAVGFDVLVVDDRPEYLLPERFPGARVRAVSFTDLASQLPLDSRTSVVIATRSHEH
;
A
#
# COMPACT_ATOMS: atom_id res chain seq x y z
N MET A 1 -19.26 0.88 -5.01
CA MET A 1 -17.98 0.58 -5.70
C MET A 1 -17.01 1.73 -5.50
N ASP A 2 -17.45 2.96 -5.78
CA ASP A 2 -16.64 4.18 -5.62
C ASP A 2 -16.10 4.40 -4.20
N GLU A 3 -16.91 4.12 -3.17
CA GLU A 3 -16.48 4.24 -1.76
C GLU A 3 -15.32 3.30 -1.40
N LEU A 4 -15.31 2.09 -1.96
CA LEU A 4 -14.29 1.06 -1.71
C LEU A 4 -12.93 1.52 -2.27
N TYR A 5 -12.92 1.99 -3.51
CA TYR A 5 -11.71 2.51 -4.15
C TYR A 5 -11.25 3.83 -3.53
N ALA A 6 -12.17 4.69 -3.11
CA ALA A 6 -11.84 5.90 -2.37
C ALA A 6 -11.16 5.57 -1.02
N ALA A 7 -11.66 4.56 -0.30
CA ALA A 7 -11.06 4.09 0.95
C ALA A 7 -9.65 3.53 0.74
N VAL A 8 -9.44 2.72 -0.31
CA VAL A 8 -8.10 2.25 -0.70
C VAL A 8 -7.18 3.43 -1.00
N ALA A 9 -7.60 4.36 -1.85
CA ALA A 9 -6.79 5.51 -2.22
C ALA A 9 -6.43 6.40 -1.02
N ASN A 10 -7.37 6.58 -0.08
CA ASN A 10 -7.13 7.28 1.19
C ASN A 10 -6.12 6.54 2.06
N ALA A 11 -6.24 5.22 2.20
CA ALA A 11 -5.31 4.40 2.98
C ALA A 11 -3.88 4.53 2.43
N LEU A 12 -3.70 4.38 1.12
CA LEU A 12 -2.38 4.51 0.48
C LEU A 12 -1.76 5.90 0.67
N ARG A 13 -2.56 6.97 0.57
CA ARG A 13 -2.10 8.34 0.83
C ARG A 13 -1.68 8.56 2.30
N SER A 14 -2.32 7.85 3.23
CA SER A 14 -2.01 7.91 4.66
C SER A 14 -0.84 6.99 5.06
N GLY A 15 -0.20 6.31 4.10
CA GLY A 15 0.89 5.38 4.36
C GLY A 15 0.42 4.01 4.89
N GLU A 16 -0.89 3.72 4.84
CA GLU A 16 -1.44 2.44 5.27
C GLU A 16 -1.33 1.38 4.16
N ARG A 17 -1.16 0.13 4.57
CA ARG A 17 -1.14 -1.06 3.70
C ARG A 17 -2.52 -1.71 3.72
N VAL A 18 -3.04 -2.04 2.55
CA VAL A 18 -4.36 -2.64 2.41
C VAL A 18 -4.38 -3.75 1.37
N ALA A 19 -5.26 -4.72 1.55
CA ALA A 19 -5.57 -5.73 0.55
C ALA A 19 -6.98 -5.49 0.01
N LEU A 20 -7.13 -5.51 -1.31
CA LEU A 20 -8.43 -5.56 -1.97
C LEU A 20 -8.66 -7.01 -2.45
N ALA A 21 -9.54 -7.72 -1.76
CA ALA A 21 -9.95 -9.06 -2.16
C ALA A 21 -11.18 -8.98 -3.06
N THR A 22 -11.12 -9.62 -4.22
CA THR A 22 -12.17 -9.62 -5.24
C THR A 22 -12.49 -11.05 -5.65
N ILE A 23 -13.77 -11.45 -5.61
CA ILE A 23 -14.20 -12.70 -6.25
C ILE A 23 -14.08 -12.52 -7.76
N VAL A 24 -13.12 -13.20 -8.38
CA VAL A 24 -12.89 -13.14 -9.84
C VAL A 24 -13.64 -14.26 -10.58
N ARG A 25 -13.96 -15.35 -9.88
CA ARG A 25 -14.74 -16.46 -10.43
C ARG A 25 -15.62 -17.07 -9.34
N ALA A 26 -16.83 -17.46 -9.69
CA ALA A 26 -17.76 -18.17 -8.83
C ALA A 26 -18.46 -19.27 -9.64
N GLU A 27 -18.49 -20.49 -9.11
CA GLU A 27 -19.12 -21.65 -9.74
C GLU A 27 -20.03 -22.38 -8.75
N GLY A 28 -21.19 -22.84 -9.24
CA GLY A 28 -22.19 -23.51 -8.42
C GLY A 28 -22.97 -22.54 -7.53
N SER A 29 -23.46 -23.02 -6.40
CA SER A 29 -24.17 -22.21 -5.41
C SER A 29 -23.18 -21.49 -4.51
N THR A 30 -22.95 -20.20 -4.74
CA THR A 30 -22.06 -19.34 -3.94
C THR A 30 -22.85 -18.18 -3.34
N PRO A 31 -22.47 -17.66 -2.15
CA PRO A 31 -23.20 -16.58 -1.48
C PRO A 31 -23.13 -15.25 -2.22
N ARG A 32 -22.09 -15.05 -3.05
CA ARG A 32 -21.91 -13.88 -3.92
C ARG A 32 -21.38 -14.30 -5.28
N SER A 33 -21.69 -13.50 -6.29
CA SER A 33 -21.18 -13.63 -7.66
C SER A 33 -19.83 -12.94 -7.82
N ALA A 34 -19.19 -13.18 -8.97
CA ALA A 34 -17.98 -12.47 -9.36
C ALA A 34 -18.20 -10.94 -9.30
N GLY A 35 -17.16 -10.22 -8.87
CA GLY A 35 -17.17 -8.77 -8.67
C GLY A 35 -17.50 -8.32 -7.26
N ALA A 36 -17.86 -9.22 -6.32
CA ALA A 36 -17.92 -8.86 -4.91
C ALA A 36 -16.52 -8.59 -4.35
N GLN A 37 -16.40 -7.55 -3.51
CA GLN A 37 -15.12 -7.03 -3.03
C GLN A 37 -15.15 -6.70 -1.54
N ILE A 38 -13.99 -6.81 -0.91
CA ILE A 38 -13.72 -6.37 0.46
C ILE A 38 -12.32 -5.75 0.54
N VAL A 39 -12.21 -4.60 1.21
CA VAL A 39 -10.92 -4.00 1.61
C VAL A 39 -10.57 -4.48 3.00
N ILE A 40 -9.32 -4.83 3.20
CA ILE A 40 -8.80 -5.39 4.45
C ILE A 40 -7.53 -4.60 4.81
N TRP A 41 -7.51 -3.99 5.98
CA TRP A 41 -6.33 -3.29 6.51
C TRP A 41 -5.46 -4.25 7.31
N GLU A 42 -4.17 -3.93 7.45
CA GLU A 42 -3.24 -4.68 8.30
C GLU A 42 -3.70 -4.73 9.77
N THR A 43 -4.48 -3.74 10.22
CA THR A 43 -5.11 -3.70 11.55
C THR A 43 -6.26 -4.67 11.74
N GLY A 44 -6.70 -5.35 10.68
CA GLY A 44 -7.88 -6.22 10.67
C GLY A 44 -9.21 -5.48 10.43
N ARG A 45 -9.21 -4.15 10.31
CA ARG A 45 -10.39 -3.38 9.84
C ARG A 45 -10.79 -3.86 8.44
N THR A 46 -12.09 -3.87 8.15
CA THR A 46 -12.63 -4.23 6.83
C THR A 46 -13.64 -3.22 6.31
N LEU A 47 -13.82 -3.19 4.99
CA LEU A 47 -14.88 -2.43 4.32
C LEU A 47 -15.41 -3.23 3.12
N GLY A 48 -16.72 -3.45 3.07
CA GLY A 48 -17.34 -4.34 2.07
C GLY A 48 -17.46 -5.78 2.56
N THR A 49 -17.87 -6.67 1.66
CA THR A 49 -18.03 -8.11 1.96
C THR A 49 -18.00 -8.94 0.68
N ILE A 50 -17.45 -10.14 0.79
CA ILE A 50 -17.43 -11.16 -0.28
C ILE A 50 -18.40 -12.32 -0.01
N GLY A 51 -19.29 -12.19 0.98
CA GLY A 51 -20.36 -13.16 1.26
C GLY A 51 -20.45 -13.61 2.72
N GLY A 52 -19.55 -13.16 3.60
CA GLY A 52 -19.56 -13.51 5.02
C GLY A 52 -19.19 -14.97 5.31
N GLY A 53 -19.39 -15.38 6.56
CA GLY A 53 -19.21 -16.76 7.03
C GLY A 53 -17.77 -17.28 6.93
N SER A 54 -17.64 -18.59 6.66
CA SER A 54 -16.34 -19.29 6.63
C SER A 54 -15.44 -18.86 5.47
N LEU A 55 -16.03 -18.43 4.34
CA LEU A 55 -15.28 -17.89 3.20
C LEU A 55 -14.56 -16.60 3.59
N GLU A 56 -15.30 -15.65 4.15
CA GLU A 56 -14.73 -14.36 4.53
C GLU A 56 -13.64 -14.52 5.59
N ALA A 57 -13.86 -15.39 6.59
CA ALA A 57 -12.84 -15.69 7.59
C ALA A 57 -11.53 -16.25 6.98
N GLN A 58 -11.64 -17.15 6.00
CA GLN A 58 -10.47 -17.69 5.30
C GLN A 58 -9.76 -16.63 4.45
N VAL A 59 -10.52 -15.80 3.73
CA VAL A 59 -9.95 -14.70 2.94
C VAL A 59 -9.27 -13.66 3.82
N LEU A 60 -9.84 -13.31 4.98
CA LEU A 60 -9.21 -12.39 5.93
C LEU A 60 -7.88 -12.93 6.45
N LYS A 61 -7.82 -14.23 6.78
CA LYS A 61 -6.58 -14.90 7.19
C LYS A 61 -5.51 -14.85 6.09
N ASP A 62 -5.90 -15.19 4.86
CA ASP A 62 -4.97 -15.19 3.73
C ASP A 62 -4.54 -13.78 3.33
N ALA A 63 -5.44 -12.80 3.41
CA ALA A 63 -5.12 -11.40 3.17
C ALA A 63 -4.16 -10.84 4.21
N SER A 64 -4.32 -11.21 5.48
CA SER A 64 -3.37 -10.84 6.54
C SER A 64 -1.97 -11.40 6.25
N ALA A 65 -1.86 -12.66 5.85
CA ALA A 65 -0.59 -13.27 5.45
C ALA A 65 0.00 -12.61 4.18
N ALA A 66 -0.83 -12.34 3.17
CA ALA A 66 -0.45 -11.66 1.94
C ALA A 66 0.09 -10.24 2.22
N LEU A 67 -0.59 -9.50 3.10
CA LEU A 67 -0.16 -8.19 3.58
C LEU A 67 1.18 -8.29 4.29
N ALA A 68 1.35 -9.22 5.24
CA ALA A 68 2.63 -9.42 5.91
C ALA A 68 3.77 -9.69 4.91
N GLY A 69 3.54 -10.52 3.90
CA GLY A 69 4.51 -10.81 2.84
C GLY A 69 4.67 -9.73 1.75
N GLY A 70 3.74 -8.78 1.66
CA GLY A 70 3.73 -7.76 0.60
C GLY A 70 3.43 -8.32 -0.80
N GLN A 71 2.87 -9.53 -0.91
CA GLN A 71 2.67 -10.22 -2.18
C GLN A 71 1.18 -10.52 -2.43
N SER A 72 0.71 -10.14 -3.61
CA SER A 72 -0.65 -10.48 -4.06
C SER A 72 -0.76 -11.97 -4.39
N LEU A 73 -1.97 -12.53 -4.23
CA LEU A 73 -2.21 -13.95 -4.54
C LEU A 73 -3.60 -14.19 -5.10
N LEU A 74 -3.73 -15.24 -5.91
CA LEU A 74 -5.00 -15.79 -6.37
C LEU A 74 -5.23 -17.11 -5.64
N ARG A 75 -6.37 -17.28 -4.98
CA ARG A 75 -6.69 -18.51 -4.26
C ARG A 75 -8.11 -18.98 -4.54
N ARG A 76 -8.26 -20.30 -4.65
CA ARG A 76 -9.55 -20.98 -4.75
C ARG A 76 -10.01 -21.44 -3.38
N TYR A 77 -11.28 -21.18 -3.07
CA TYR A 77 -11.95 -21.58 -1.84
C TYR A 77 -13.11 -22.50 -2.18
N SER A 78 -13.20 -23.60 -1.44
CA SER A 78 -14.33 -24.52 -1.49
C SER A 78 -15.29 -24.18 -0.36
N LEU A 79 -16.58 -24.14 -0.67
CA LEU A 79 -17.64 -23.88 0.31
C LEU A 79 -18.27 -25.17 0.85
N HIS A 80 -17.66 -26.34 0.58
CA HIS A 80 -18.09 -27.62 1.13
C HIS A 80 -17.89 -27.65 2.65
N ALA A 81 -18.96 -27.93 3.39
CA ALA A 81 -18.92 -28.07 4.84
C ALA A 81 -18.05 -29.27 5.25
N THR A 82 -17.10 -29.04 6.16
CA THR A 82 -16.52 -30.10 6.99
C THR A 82 -17.29 -30.14 8.31
N GLY A 83 -18.33 -30.98 8.41
CA GLY A 83 -19.08 -31.21 9.65
C GLY A 83 -20.60 -31.34 9.47
N GLU A 84 -21.24 -32.11 10.35
CA GLU A 84 -22.65 -32.56 10.28
C GLU A 84 -23.71 -31.49 10.64
N GLU A 85 -23.32 -30.23 10.87
CA GLU A 85 -24.24 -29.14 11.27
C GLU A 85 -24.26 -27.99 10.26
N SER A 86 -24.74 -28.22 9.04
CA SER A 86 -24.83 -27.15 8.04
C SER A 86 -26.14 -27.16 7.26
N LEU A 87 -27.18 -26.61 7.88
CA LEU A 87 -28.34 -26.06 7.19
C LEU A 87 -27.90 -24.82 6.40
N GLY A 88 -27.45 -25.01 5.16
CA GLY A 88 -27.04 -23.93 4.25
C GLY A 88 -25.94 -24.35 3.26
N VAL A 89 -26.22 -25.36 2.44
CA VAL A 89 -25.26 -25.94 1.48
C VAL A 89 -25.08 -25.03 0.26
N CYS A 90 -24.09 -24.16 0.30
CA CYS A 90 -23.55 -23.53 -0.91
C CYS A 90 -22.45 -24.46 -1.45
N GLY A 91 -22.80 -25.50 -2.22
CA GLY A 91 -21.84 -26.47 -2.78
C GLY A 91 -20.94 -25.92 -3.91
N GLY A 92 -20.65 -24.63 -3.89
CA GLY A 92 -19.88 -23.93 -4.91
C GLY A 92 -18.41 -23.76 -4.59
N THR A 93 -17.66 -23.28 -5.58
CA THR A 93 -16.28 -22.83 -5.41
C THR A 93 -16.15 -21.38 -5.85
N VAL A 94 -15.25 -20.65 -5.21
CA VAL A 94 -14.93 -19.27 -5.59
C VAL A 94 -13.43 -19.11 -5.74
N GLU A 95 -13.00 -18.31 -6.70
CA GLU A 95 -11.63 -17.84 -6.80
C GLU A 95 -11.59 -16.37 -6.41
N VAL A 96 -10.72 -16.05 -5.46
CA VAL A 96 -10.54 -14.70 -4.93
C VAL A 96 -9.13 -14.25 -5.25
N PHE A 97 -9.03 -13.12 -5.95
CA PHE A 97 -7.77 -12.41 -6.11
C PHE A 97 -7.62 -11.44 -4.95
N ILE A 98 -6.57 -11.63 -4.16
CA ILE A 98 -6.17 -10.76 -3.06
C ILE A 98 -5.06 -9.85 -3.58
N HIS A 99 -5.41 -8.61 -3.91
CA HIS A 99 -4.48 -7.62 -4.40
C HIS A 99 -3.91 -6.83 -3.21
N VAL A 100 -2.63 -7.03 -2.91
CA VAL A 100 -1.90 -6.26 -1.90
C VAL A 100 -1.50 -4.91 -2.49
N LEU A 101 -1.95 -3.84 -1.87
CA LEU A 101 -1.70 -2.46 -2.27
C LEU A 101 -0.89 -1.78 -1.17
N LEU A 102 0.27 -1.27 -1.57
CA LEU A 102 1.26 -0.67 -0.68
C LEU A 102 1.39 0.83 -0.98
N PRO A 103 1.64 1.66 0.03
CA PRO A 103 1.96 3.06 -0.22
C PRO A 103 3.23 3.17 -1.06
N ALA A 104 3.37 4.28 -1.78
CA ALA A 104 4.59 4.60 -2.53
C ALA A 104 5.81 4.56 -1.61
N ASP A 105 6.91 3.98 -2.10
CA ASP A 105 8.17 4.02 -1.36
C ASP A 105 8.67 5.46 -1.27
N ARG A 106 9.29 5.79 -0.13
CA ARG A 106 9.78 7.14 0.11
C ARG A 106 11.24 7.23 -0.32
N LEU A 107 11.56 8.29 -1.05
CA LEU A 107 12.95 8.67 -1.31
C LEU A 107 13.23 10.01 -0.64
N VAL A 108 14.15 9.99 0.33
CA VAL A 108 14.69 11.23 0.90
C VAL A 108 16.00 11.58 0.21
N ILE A 109 16.08 12.75 -0.40
CA ILE A 109 17.28 13.30 -1.01
C ILE A 109 17.84 14.37 -0.08
N VAL A 110 19.02 14.11 0.48
CA VAL A 110 19.75 15.03 1.36
C VAL A 110 20.71 15.85 0.52
N GLY A 111 20.44 17.16 0.42
CA GLY A 111 21.07 18.09 -0.48
C GLY A 111 20.16 18.47 -1.65
N ALA A 112 19.92 19.77 -1.84
CA ALA A 112 19.10 20.37 -2.90
C ALA A 112 19.96 20.98 -4.03
N GLY A 113 21.11 20.35 -4.32
CA GLY A 113 22.05 20.76 -5.36
C GLY A 113 21.60 20.43 -6.79
N HIS A 114 22.52 20.57 -7.74
CA HIS A 114 22.25 20.29 -9.17
C HIS A 114 21.95 18.81 -9.44
N VAL A 115 22.53 17.89 -8.66
CA VAL A 115 22.27 16.43 -8.77
C VAL A 115 20.86 16.07 -8.29
N ALA A 116 20.36 16.76 -7.28
CA ALA A 116 19.08 16.46 -6.66
C ALA A 116 17.87 16.70 -7.59
N GLN A 117 17.96 17.70 -8.48
CA GLN A 117 16.86 18.06 -9.38
C GLN A 117 16.50 16.95 -10.39
N PRO A 118 17.44 16.45 -11.23
CA PRO A 118 17.15 15.34 -12.13
C PRO A 118 16.82 14.05 -11.37
N LEU A 119 17.46 13.80 -10.23
CA LEU A 119 17.17 12.64 -9.39
C LEU A 119 15.73 12.67 -8.88
N ALA A 120 15.30 13.80 -8.29
CA ALA A 120 13.93 13.99 -7.79
C ALA A 120 12.91 13.84 -8.92
N ARG A 121 13.18 14.42 -10.09
CA ARG A 121 12.29 14.31 -11.26
C ARG A 121 12.10 12.86 -11.69
N LEU A 122 13.20 12.09 -11.80
CA LEU A 122 13.14 10.68 -12.17
C LEU A 122 12.42 9.85 -11.10
N ALA A 123 12.73 10.10 -9.82
CA ALA A 123 12.09 9.40 -8.71
C ALA A 123 10.58 9.64 -8.64
N VAL A 124 10.12 10.89 -8.82
CA VAL A 124 8.69 11.21 -8.94
C VAL A 124 8.08 10.49 -10.14
N ALA A 125 8.73 10.51 -11.30
CA ALA A 125 8.21 9.89 -12.52
C ALA A 125 8.01 8.37 -12.42
N VAL A 126 8.85 7.68 -11.63
CA VAL A 126 8.71 6.23 -11.37
C VAL A 126 7.84 5.91 -10.16
N GLY A 127 7.27 6.92 -9.49
CA GLY A 127 6.24 6.75 -8.46
C GLY A 127 6.73 6.81 -7.00
N PHE A 128 7.93 7.32 -6.72
CA PHE A 128 8.36 7.55 -5.33
C PHE A 128 7.63 8.74 -4.70
N ASP A 129 7.39 8.64 -3.39
CA ASP A 129 7.12 9.78 -2.52
C ASP A 129 8.44 10.51 -2.21
N VAL A 130 8.74 11.58 -2.94
CA VAL A 130 10.05 12.25 -2.86
C VAL A 130 10.03 13.40 -1.85
N LEU A 131 10.98 13.39 -0.93
CA LEU A 131 11.29 14.49 -0.02
C LEU A 131 12.73 14.97 -0.25
N VAL A 132 12.90 16.21 -0.68
CA VAL A 132 14.21 16.86 -0.78
C VAL A 132 14.43 17.72 0.46
N VAL A 133 15.59 17.57 1.09
CA VAL A 133 15.97 18.34 2.27
C VAL A 133 17.33 19.00 2.08
N ASP A 134 17.52 20.19 2.63
CA ASP A 134 18.78 20.93 2.62
C ASP A 134 18.82 21.90 3.80
N ASP A 135 20.00 22.27 4.27
CA ASP A 135 20.22 23.27 5.32
C ASP A 135 20.13 24.71 4.80
N ARG A 136 20.13 24.89 3.47
CA ARG A 136 20.03 26.17 2.78
C ARG A 136 18.64 26.36 2.17
N PRO A 137 17.73 27.08 2.85
CA PRO A 137 16.35 27.26 2.39
C PRO A 137 16.23 27.91 1.01
N GLU A 138 17.20 28.72 0.59
CA GLU A 138 17.25 29.33 -0.74
C GLU A 138 17.40 28.30 -1.88
N TYR A 139 17.83 27.07 -1.58
CA TYR A 139 17.90 25.99 -2.55
C TYR A 139 16.58 25.21 -2.68
N LEU A 140 15.63 25.39 -1.77
CA LEU A 140 14.40 24.59 -1.64
C LEU A 140 13.19 25.26 -2.31
N LEU A 141 13.37 25.72 -3.54
CA LEU A 141 12.28 26.32 -4.33
C LEU A 141 11.42 25.20 -4.94
N PRO A 142 10.08 25.17 -4.72
CA PRO A 142 9.20 24.14 -5.27
C PRO A 142 9.31 23.97 -6.79
N GLU A 143 9.54 25.07 -7.51
CA GLU A 143 9.74 25.11 -8.96
C GLU A 143 10.94 24.26 -9.43
N ARG A 144 11.96 24.12 -8.58
CA ARG A 144 13.15 23.29 -8.87
C ARG A 144 12.89 21.80 -8.67
N PHE A 145 11.85 21.45 -7.93
CA PHE A 145 11.49 20.07 -7.59
C PHE A 145 10.01 19.75 -7.83
N PRO A 146 9.49 19.86 -9.08
CA PRO A 146 8.09 19.58 -9.35
C PRO A 146 7.69 18.17 -8.93
N GLY A 147 6.59 18.07 -8.17
CA GLY A 147 6.06 16.79 -7.68
C GLY A 147 6.76 16.21 -6.45
N ALA A 148 7.86 16.82 -5.97
CA ALA A 148 8.51 16.46 -4.72
C ALA A 148 8.14 17.46 -3.61
N ARG A 149 8.19 16.99 -2.36
CA ARG A 149 8.16 17.88 -1.18
C ARG A 149 9.55 18.40 -0.91
N VAL A 150 9.64 19.64 -0.43
CA VAL A 150 10.90 20.29 -0.03
C VAL A 150 10.80 20.71 1.43
N ARG A 151 11.87 20.54 2.20
CA ARG A 151 11.89 20.94 3.61
C ARG A 151 13.29 21.33 4.07
N ALA A 152 13.41 22.52 4.66
CA ALA A 152 14.66 22.96 5.27
C ALA A 152 14.90 22.16 6.55
N VAL A 153 16.08 21.56 6.68
CA VAL A 153 16.48 20.79 7.87
C VAL A 153 17.95 21.04 8.16
N SER A 154 18.34 21.03 9.43
CA SER A 154 19.76 20.95 9.75
C SER A 154 20.28 19.55 9.41
N PHE A 155 21.50 19.46 8.89
CA PHE A 155 22.17 18.17 8.75
C PHE A 155 22.65 17.60 10.09
N THR A 156 22.70 18.43 11.15
CA THR A 156 22.89 17.94 12.51
C THR A 156 21.69 17.12 12.96
N ASP A 157 21.92 15.90 13.45
CA ASP A 157 20.86 14.99 13.90
C ASP A 157 19.75 14.79 12.86
N LEU A 158 20.16 14.60 11.60
CA LEU A 158 19.23 14.50 10.48
C LEU A 158 18.25 13.33 10.62
N ALA A 159 18.69 12.20 11.17
CA ALA A 159 17.87 11.00 11.32
C ALA A 159 16.62 11.23 12.19
N SER A 160 16.72 12.04 13.24
CA SER A 160 15.57 12.35 14.12
C SER A 160 14.55 13.30 13.46
N GLN A 161 14.98 14.04 12.44
CA GLN A 161 14.15 15.01 11.72
C GLN A 161 13.45 14.41 10.50
N LEU A 162 13.94 13.29 9.97
CA LEU A 162 13.43 12.65 8.77
C LEU A 162 12.33 11.61 9.09
N PRO A 163 11.28 11.51 8.26
CA PRO A 163 10.27 10.46 8.40
C PRO A 163 10.81 9.13 7.86
N LEU A 164 11.74 8.52 8.60
CA LEU A 164 12.40 7.27 8.22
C LEU A 164 11.57 6.06 8.70
N ASP A 165 11.32 5.14 7.79
CA ASP A 165 10.68 3.84 8.05
C ASP A 165 11.38 2.75 7.18
N SER A 166 10.90 1.51 7.27
CA SER A 166 11.46 0.38 6.51
C SER A 166 11.28 0.48 4.99
N ARG A 167 10.50 1.47 4.50
CA ARG A 167 10.25 1.75 3.08
C ARG A 167 10.91 3.05 2.62
N THR A 168 11.76 3.64 3.46
CA THR A 168 12.44 4.89 3.16
C THR A 168 13.85 4.61 2.67
N SER A 169 14.12 4.98 1.42
CA SER A 169 15.48 5.05 0.88
C SER A 169 16.03 6.46 1.05
N VAL A 170 17.33 6.57 1.33
CA VAL A 170 18.02 7.86 1.51
C VAL A 170 19.16 7.97 0.51
N VAL A 171 19.22 9.10 -0.21
CA VAL A 171 20.36 9.48 -1.05
C VAL A 171 21.01 10.71 -0.45
N ILE A 172 22.29 10.59 -0.09
CA ILE A 172 23.10 11.70 0.41
C ILE A 172 23.85 12.30 -0.79
N ALA A 173 23.44 13.49 -1.20
CA ALA A 173 23.99 14.26 -2.30
C ALA A 173 24.31 15.70 -1.85
N THR A 174 24.99 15.80 -0.71
CA THR A 174 25.42 17.06 -0.10
C THR A 174 26.64 17.65 -0.81
N ARG A 175 26.96 18.91 -0.49
CA ARG A 175 28.08 19.65 -1.09
C ARG A 175 29.46 19.35 -0.46
N SER A 176 29.49 18.68 0.70
CA SER A 176 30.70 18.44 1.49
C SER A 176 30.60 17.09 2.22
N HIS A 177 31.75 16.48 2.46
CA HIS A 177 31.90 15.24 3.24
C HIS A 177 31.91 15.49 4.76
N GLU A 178 31.87 16.76 5.18
CA GLU A 178 31.83 17.18 6.59
C GLU A 178 30.42 17.12 7.21
N HIS A 179 29.41 16.73 6.42
CA HIS A 179 27.99 16.70 6.80
C HIS A 179 27.41 15.29 6.72
#